data_AF-A0A6B1DHB8-F1
#
_entry.id   AF-A0A6B1DHB8-F1
#
_cell.length_a   1.000
_cell.length_b   1.000
_cell.length_c   1.000
_cell.angle_alpha   90.00
_cell.angle_beta   90.00
_cell.angle_gamma   90.00
#
_symmetry.space_group_name_H-M   'P 1'
#
loop_
_entity.id
_entity.type
_entity.pdbx_description
1 polymer ?
#
loop_
_entity_poly.entity_id
_entity_poly.type
_entity_poly.pdbx_seq_one_letter_code
_entity_poly.pdbx_strand_id
1 'polypeptide(L)'
;MLWSFMGAAGFLVAWSVALLLATRRARRTLVLDVVLRRQHYVQACAQLSVFVYWGWYWREVYDAALLIAAQLVFAYAFDMLLTWSRRERYTFGFGPFPIIFSINLFLWFKAEWFYWQFLMIAIGFAAKELLRWEKNGRSAHIFNPSSFRELYT
;
A
#
# COMPACT_ATOMS: atom_id res chain seq x y z
N MET A 1 4.69 -18.83 -10.02
CA MET A 1 5.40 -17.79 -9.24
C MET A 1 6.14 -16.78 -10.12
N LEU A 2 7.22 -17.16 -10.82
CA LEU A 2 8.09 -16.19 -11.52
C LEU A 2 7.34 -15.27 -12.50
N TRP A 3 6.42 -15.81 -13.29
CA TRP A 3 5.61 -15.04 -14.25
C TRP A 3 4.71 -13.99 -13.59
N SER A 4 4.16 -14.27 -12.40
CA SER A 4 3.35 -13.29 -11.65
C SER A 4 4.21 -12.17 -11.08
N PHE A 5 5.41 -12.51 -10.60
CA PHE A 5 6.40 -11.53 -10.17
C PHE A 5 6.88 -10.66 -11.32
N MET A 6 7.17 -11.26 -12.49
CA MET A 6 7.59 -10.55 -13.69
C MET A 6 6.46 -9.68 -14.27
N GLY A 7 5.21 -10.14 -14.20
CA GLY A 7 4.05 -9.36 -14.61
C GLY A 7 3.83 -8.13 -13.71
N ALA A 8 3.86 -8.32 -12.38
CA ALA A 8 3.74 -7.23 -11.43
C ALA A 8 4.93 -6.24 -11.53
N ALA A 9 6.16 -6.75 -11.61
CA ALA A 9 7.35 -5.94 -11.80
C ALA A 9 7.32 -5.19 -13.14
N GLY A 10 6.96 -5.87 -14.23
CA GLY A 10 6.83 -5.29 -15.57
C GLY A 10 5.77 -4.19 -15.61
N PHE A 11 4.62 -4.41 -14.97
CA PHE A 11 3.58 -3.39 -14.81
C PHE A 11 4.08 -2.17 -14.03
N LEU A 12 4.74 -2.38 -12.89
CA LEU A 12 5.31 -1.29 -12.08
C LEU A 12 6.40 -0.52 -12.84
N VAL A 13 7.26 -1.22 -13.58
CA VAL A 13 8.31 -0.60 -14.40
C VAL A 13 7.68 0.21 -15.54
N ALA A 14 6.72 -0.36 -16.26
CA ALA A 14 6.02 0.33 -17.35
C ALA A 14 5.32 1.60 -16.86
N TRP A 15 4.62 1.53 -15.72
CA TRP A 15 3.98 2.69 -15.11
C TRP A 15 5.03 3.71 -14.65
N SER A 16 6.11 3.28 -14.00
CA SER A 16 7.20 4.17 -13.57
C SER A 16 7.80 4.92 -14.76
N VAL A 17 8.06 4.23 -15.87
CA VAL A 17 8.57 4.83 -17.11
C VAL A 17 7.56 5.82 -17.68
N ALA A 18 6.27 5.46 -17.76
CA ALA A 18 5.23 6.35 -18.24
C ALA A 18 5.11 7.62 -17.39
N LEU A 19 5.23 7.50 -16.06
CA LEU A 19 5.14 8.61 -15.12
C LEU A 19 6.39 9.51 -15.19
N LEU A 20 7.57 8.93 -15.37
CA LEU A 20 8.82 9.68 -15.61
C LEU A 20 8.77 10.45 -16.93
N LEU A 21 8.23 9.85 -18.00
CA LEU A 21 8.04 10.52 -19.28
C LEU A 21 7.01 11.66 -19.16
N ALA A 22 5.91 11.45 -18.45
CA ALA A 22 4.88 12.45 -18.22
C ALA A 22 5.40 13.63 -17.37
N THR A 23 6.15 13.36 -16.30
CA THR A 23 6.75 14.41 -15.45
C THR A 23 7.83 15.21 -16.17
N ARG A 24 8.67 14.54 -16.98
CA ARG A 24 9.65 15.24 -17.86
C ARG A 24 8.96 16.14 -18.88
N ARG A 25 7.87 15.68 -19.51
CA ARG A 25 7.07 16.49 -20.45
C ARG A 25 6.40 17.68 -19.74
N ALA A 26 5.93 17.49 -18.51
CA ALA A 26 5.20 18.50 -17.75
C ALA A 26 6.09 19.41 -16.88
N ARG A 27 7.42 19.20 -16.83
CA ARG A 27 8.38 19.84 -15.89
C ARG A 27 7.89 19.84 -14.43
N ARG A 28 7.17 18.80 -14.03
CA ARG A 28 6.63 18.68 -12.67
C ARG A 28 7.68 18.10 -11.73
N THR A 29 7.75 18.65 -10.51
CA THR A 29 8.58 18.08 -9.44
C THR A 29 7.75 17.11 -8.62
N LEU A 30 8.27 15.89 -8.43
CA LEU A 30 7.67 14.90 -7.55
C LEU A 30 8.22 15.10 -6.15
N VAL A 31 7.33 15.40 -5.21
CA VAL A 31 7.72 15.62 -3.81
C VAL A 31 7.35 14.40 -2.99
N LEU A 32 8.31 13.91 -2.21
CA LEU A 32 8.13 12.83 -1.25
C LEU A 32 8.19 13.43 0.16
N ASP A 33 7.09 13.31 0.88
CA ASP A 33 6.96 13.77 2.26
C ASP A 33 6.90 12.54 3.17
N VAL A 34 7.76 12.46 4.19
CA VAL A 34 7.80 11.30 5.08
C VAL A 34 7.00 11.63 6.34
N VAL A 35 5.84 11.00 6.50
CA VAL A 35 4.98 11.20 7.67
C VAL A 35 4.90 9.92 8.49
N LEU A 36 5.64 9.92 9.59
CA LEU A 36 5.67 8.82 10.55
C LEU A 36 4.62 9.04 11.64
N ARG A 37 3.43 8.43 11.49
CA ARG A 37 2.41 8.45 12.55
C ARG A 37 2.69 7.35 13.57
N ARG A 38 2.76 7.71 14.85
CA ARG A 38 3.01 6.78 15.97
C ARG A 38 2.07 5.57 15.96
N GLN A 39 0.80 5.76 15.61
CA GLN A 39 -0.19 4.69 15.55
C GLN A 39 0.19 3.54 14.59
N HIS A 40 0.77 3.85 13.42
CA HIS A 40 1.13 2.83 12.43
C HIS A 40 2.45 2.14 12.79
N TYR A 41 3.35 2.87 13.45
CA TYR A 41 4.62 2.31 13.93
C TYR A 41 4.38 1.24 15.02
N VAL A 42 3.60 1.58 16.05
CA VAL A 42 3.29 0.66 17.14
C VAL A 42 2.57 -0.59 16.62
N GLN A 43 1.63 -0.41 15.68
CA GLN A 43 0.92 -1.52 15.07
C GLN A 43 1.85 -2.42 14.23
N ALA A 44 2.74 -1.83 13.44
CA ALA A 44 3.72 -2.59 12.66
C ALA A 44 4.68 -3.38 13.56
N CYS A 45 5.15 -2.77 14.67
CA CYS A 45 6.00 -3.46 15.65
C CYS A 45 5.27 -4.62 16.35
N ALA A 46 4.01 -4.42 16.75
CA ALA A 46 3.22 -5.46 17.39
C ALA A 46 3.05 -6.68 16.45
N GLN A 47 2.66 -6.43 15.20
CA GLN A 47 2.48 -7.50 14.22
C GLN A 47 3.80 -8.15 13.81
N LEU A 48 4.88 -7.38 13.67
CA LEU A 48 6.21 -7.93 13.44
C LEU A 48 6.62 -8.87 14.58
N SER A 49 6.34 -8.50 15.83
CA SER A 49 6.62 -9.35 17.00
C SER A 49 5.84 -10.67 16.94
N VAL A 50 4.58 -10.63 16.49
CA VAL A 50 3.78 -11.84 16.25
C VAL A 50 4.39 -12.71 15.16
N PHE A 51 4.82 -12.13 14.04
CA PHE A 51 5.47 -12.89 12.95
C PHE A 51 6.80 -13.49 13.38
N VAL A 52 7.62 -12.77 14.14
CA VAL A 52 8.90 -13.27 14.67
C VAL A 52 8.66 -14.41 15.65
N TYR A 53 7.76 -14.22 16.61
CA TYR A 53 7.41 -15.26 17.57
C TYR A 53 6.86 -16.50 16.86
N TRP A 54 5.91 -16.34 15.93
CA TRP A 54 5.33 -17.45 15.21
C TRP A 54 6.34 -18.15 14.30
N GLY A 55 7.18 -17.38 13.59
CA GLY A 55 8.26 -17.92 12.77
C GLY A 55 9.29 -18.73 13.58
N TRP A 56 9.45 -18.44 14.86
CA TRP A 56 10.27 -19.27 15.75
C TRP A 56 9.75 -20.70 15.87
N TYR A 57 8.42 -20.90 15.84
CA TYR A 57 7.79 -22.22 15.96
C TYR A 57 7.43 -22.86 14.61
N TRP A 58 7.26 -22.05 13.55
CA TRP A 58 6.72 -22.52 12.27
C TRP A 58 7.56 -22.00 11.09
N ARG A 59 8.21 -22.91 10.34
CA ARG A 59 9.24 -22.53 9.36
C ARG A 59 8.66 -21.89 8.09
N GLU A 60 7.43 -22.25 7.75
CA GLU A 60 6.74 -21.76 6.57
C GLU A 60 6.54 -20.23 6.62
N VAL A 61 6.66 -19.61 7.80
CA VAL A 61 6.60 -18.14 7.95
C VAL A 61 7.79 -17.50 7.26
N TYR A 62 8.95 -18.17 7.29
CA TYR A 62 10.14 -17.73 6.56
C TYR A 62 9.96 -17.90 5.04
N ASP A 63 9.30 -18.97 4.60
CA ASP A 63 9.01 -19.18 3.18
C ASP A 63 8.07 -18.10 2.64
N ALA A 64 7.12 -17.64 3.48
CA ALA A 64 6.24 -16.52 3.16
C ALA A 64 6.92 -15.15 3.27
N ALA A 65 8.06 -15.01 3.96
CA ALA A 65 8.69 -13.72 4.22
C ALA A 65 9.05 -12.96 2.93
N LEU A 66 9.59 -13.66 1.92
CA LEU A 66 9.88 -13.08 0.60
C LEU A 66 8.61 -12.64 -0.13
N LEU A 67 7.51 -13.40 0.02
CA LEU A 67 6.21 -13.05 -0.56
C LEU A 67 5.61 -11.81 0.11
N ILE A 68 5.69 -11.72 1.44
CA ILE A 68 5.26 -10.56 2.22
C ILE A 68 6.08 -9.32 1.84
N ALA A 69 7.40 -9.46 1.70
CA ALA A 69 8.27 -8.38 1.26
C ALA A 69 7.90 -7.88 -0.14
N ALA A 70 7.60 -8.79 -1.07
CA ALA A 70 7.16 -8.43 -2.42
C ALA A 70 5.82 -7.68 -2.43
N GLN A 71 4.88 -8.06 -1.57
CA GLN A 71 3.61 -7.36 -1.41
C GLN A 71 3.81 -5.95 -0.86
N LEU A 72 4.72 -5.78 0.12
CA LEU A 72 5.07 -4.46 0.66
C LEU A 72 5.65 -3.57 -0.43
N VAL A 73 6.63 -4.07 -1.18
CA VAL A 73 7.24 -3.33 -2.29
C VAL A 73 6.18 -2.95 -3.33
N PHE A 74 5.32 -3.89 -3.71
CA PHE A 74 4.25 -3.61 -4.67
C PHE A 74 3.25 -2.57 -4.15
N ALA A 75 2.80 -2.68 -2.91
CA ALA A 75 1.85 -1.74 -2.32
C ALA A 75 2.44 -0.32 -2.26
N TYR A 76 3.70 -0.18 -1.84
CA TYR A 76 4.38 1.11 -1.84
C TYR A 76 4.54 1.68 -3.24
N ALA A 77 5.00 0.87 -4.19
CA ALA A 77 5.20 1.31 -5.56
C ALA A 77 3.86 1.73 -6.21
N PHE A 78 2.80 0.93 -6.03
CA PHE A 78 1.48 1.22 -6.57
C PHE A 78 0.85 2.47 -5.94
N ASP A 79 0.89 2.59 -4.61
CA ASP A 79 0.36 3.76 -3.88
C ASP A 79 1.10 5.05 -4.26
N MET A 80 2.43 4.97 -4.37
CA MET A 80 3.29 6.09 -4.79
C MET A 80 3.00 6.52 -6.22
N LEU A 81 2.96 5.57 -7.16
CA LEU A 81 2.66 5.84 -8.57
C LEU A 81 1.25 6.40 -8.75
N LEU A 82 0.25 5.81 -8.07
CA LEU A 82 -1.12 6.27 -8.12
C LEU A 82 -1.27 7.68 -7.56
N THR A 83 -0.61 7.96 -6.44
CA THR A 83 -0.63 9.29 -5.83
C THR A 83 0.07 10.31 -6.73
N TRP A 84 1.24 9.99 -7.29
CA TRP A 84 1.96 10.88 -8.20
C TRP A 84 1.23 11.10 -9.53
N SER A 85 0.47 10.13 -10.01
CA SER A 85 -0.41 10.31 -11.16
C SER A 85 -1.52 11.34 -10.91
N ARG A 86 -1.94 11.53 -9.64
CA ARG A 86 -3.05 12.41 -9.27
C ARG A 86 -2.62 13.72 -8.60
N ARG A 87 -1.52 13.72 -7.87
CA ARG A 87 -1.04 14.79 -6.99
C ARG A 87 0.48 14.89 -7.08
N GLU A 88 1.03 16.07 -6.82
CA GLU A 88 2.49 16.27 -6.90
C GLU A 88 3.22 15.80 -5.63
N ARG A 89 2.51 15.63 -4.51
CA ARG A 89 3.05 15.18 -3.21
C ARG A 89 2.58 13.77 -2.88
N TYR A 90 3.54 12.86 -2.72
CA TYR A 90 3.32 11.56 -2.11
C TYR A 90 3.76 11.59 -0.65
N THR A 91 2.93 11.04 0.24
CA THR A 91 3.27 10.92 1.66
C THR A 91 3.68 9.49 1.98
N PHE A 92 4.97 9.27 2.14
CA PHE A 92 5.51 7.99 2.57
C PHE A 92 5.25 7.79 4.07
N GLY A 93 4.61 6.67 4.42
CA GLY A 93 4.30 6.33 5.82
C GLY A 93 4.11 4.83 6.02
N PHE A 94 3.88 4.42 7.26
CA PHE A 94 3.78 2.99 7.64
C PHE A 94 2.39 2.38 7.40
N GLY A 95 1.49 3.07 6.68
CA GLY A 95 0.13 2.57 6.43
C GLY A 95 0.04 1.19 5.74
N PRO A 96 0.90 0.87 4.75
CA PRO A 96 0.86 -0.43 4.07
C PRO A 96 1.27 -1.61 4.96
N PHE A 97 2.17 -1.39 5.93
CA PHE A 97 2.70 -2.45 6.79
C PHE A 97 1.60 -3.20 7.55
N PRO A 98 0.73 -2.51 8.34
CA PRO A 98 -0.30 -3.21 9.06
C PRO A 98 -1.32 -3.94 8.19
N ILE A 99 -1.62 -3.40 7.01
CA ILE A 99 -2.59 -4.00 6.09
C ILE A 99 -2.04 -5.32 5.57
N ILE A 100 -0.81 -5.32 5.07
CA ILE A 100 -0.18 -6.52 4.49
C ILE A 100 0.10 -7.57 5.56
N PHE A 101 0.63 -7.17 6.70
CA PHE A 101 0.85 -8.08 7.83
C PHE A 101 -0.45 -8.70 8.32
N SER A 102 -1.54 -7.93 8.46
CA SER A 102 -2.85 -8.48 8.78
C SER A 102 -3.34 -9.49 7.75
N ILE A 103 -3.25 -9.18 6.45
CA ILE A 103 -3.69 -10.10 5.39
C ILE A 103 -2.92 -11.42 5.47
N ASN A 104 -1.60 -11.39 5.64
CA ASN A 104 -0.78 -12.61 5.70
C ASN A 104 -0.89 -13.36 7.03
N LEU A 105 -1.39 -12.71 8.09
CA LEU A 105 -1.70 -13.39 9.35
C LEU A 105 -2.95 -14.29 9.21
N PHE A 106 -3.95 -13.83 8.47
CA PHE A 106 -5.23 -14.54 8.31
C PHE A 106 -5.29 -15.44 7.07
N LEU A 107 -4.60 -15.05 5.99
CA LEU A 107 -4.66 -15.73 4.71
C LEU A 107 -3.27 -16.19 4.30
N TRP A 108 -3.05 -17.49 4.39
CA TRP A 108 -1.86 -18.16 3.90
C TRP A 108 -2.00 -18.49 2.43
N PHE A 109 -1.43 -17.64 1.58
CA PHE A 109 -1.56 -17.78 0.14
C PHE A 109 -0.57 -18.81 -0.41
N LYS A 110 -1.11 -19.83 -1.08
CA LYS A 110 -0.29 -20.72 -1.91
C LYS A 110 0.18 -19.99 -3.16
N ALA A 111 1.43 -20.28 -3.52
CA ALA A 111 2.18 -19.83 -4.68
C ALA A 111 1.42 -19.65 -6.02
N GLU A 112 0.42 -20.49 -6.24
CA GLU A 112 -0.30 -20.64 -7.50
C GLU A 112 -1.34 -19.54 -7.73
N TRP A 113 -1.85 -18.92 -6.66
CA TRP A 113 -2.92 -17.91 -6.71
C TRP A 113 -2.42 -16.49 -6.41
N PHE A 114 -1.10 -16.31 -6.35
CA PHE A 114 -0.45 -15.10 -5.84
C PHE A 114 -0.80 -13.81 -6.62
N TYR A 115 -1.15 -13.93 -7.91
CA TYR A 115 -1.55 -12.79 -8.73
C TYR A 115 -2.86 -12.12 -8.26
N TRP A 116 -3.78 -12.89 -7.65
CA TRP A 116 -5.01 -12.34 -7.06
C TRP A 116 -4.73 -11.41 -5.88
N GLN A 117 -3.65 -11.66 -5.16
CA GLN A 117 -3.30 -10.84 -4.00
C GLN A 117 -2.76 -9.47 -4.42
N PHE A 118 -1.93 -9.42 -5.47
CA PHE A 118 -1.54 -8.13 -6.07
C PHE A 118 -2.74 -7.37 -6.61
N LEU A 119 -3.70 -8.06 -7.24
CA LEU A 119 -4.93 -7.44 -7.70
C LEU A 119 -5.78 -6.90 -6.53
N MET A 120 -5.93 -7.67 -5.45
CA MET A 120 -6.67 -7.26 -4.25
C MET A 120 -6.00 -6.07 -3.55
N ILE A 121 -4.68 -6.07 -3.42
CA ILE A 121 -3.90 -4.95 -2.90
C ILE A 121 -4.08 -3.73 -3.82
N ALA A 122 -3.94 -3.90 -5.13
CA ALA A 122 -4.12 -2.82 -6.11
C ALA A 122 -5.52 -2.22 -6.03
N ILE A 123 -6.57 -3.04 -5.98
CA ILE A 123 -7.95 -2.59 -5.81
C ILE A 123 -8.14 -1.90 -4.46
N GLY A 124 -7.59 -2.43 -3.37
CA GLY A 124 -7.69 -1.82 -2.04
C GLY A 124 -7.07 -0.43 -1.97
N PHE A 125 -5.86 -0.27 -2.52
CA PHE A 125 -5.19 1.04 -2.60
C PHE A 125 -5.85 1.97 -3.62
N ALA A 126 -6.31 1.45 -4.76
CA ALA A 126 -7.06 2.22 -5.75
C ALA A 126 -8.38 2.71 -5.15
N ALA A 127 -9.14 1.88 -4.46
CA ALA A 127 -10.36 2.25 -3.77
C ALA A 127 -10.09 3.31 -2.70
N LYS A 128 -9.05 3.13 -1.86
CA LYS A 128 -8.64 4.11 -0.84
C LYS A 128 -8.32 5.48 -1.44
N GLU A 129 -7.74 5.52 -2.63
CA GLU A 129 -7.34 6.77 -3.29
C GLU A 129 -8.47 7.38 -4.13
N LEU A 130 -9.23 6.56 -4.85
CA LEU A 130 -10.34 6.98 -5.71
C LEU A 130 -11.61 7.33 -4.92
N LEU A 131 -11.92 6.59 -3.86
CA LEU A 131 -13.08 6.82 -2.99
C LEU A 131 -12.74 7.82 -1.87
N ARG A 132 -12.24 9.00 -2.26
CA ARG A 132 -12.10 10.16 -1.36
C ARG A 132 -13.18 11.18 -1.68
N TRP A 133 -13.90 11.65 -0.66
CA TRP A 133 -14.99 12.61 -0.79
C TRP A 133 -14.47 14.04 -0.56
N GLU A 134 -14.83 14.97 -1.44
CA GLU A 134 -14.62 16.41 -1.23
C GLU A 134 -15.75 16.95 -0.36
N LYS A 135 -15.48 17.28 0.91
CA LYS A 135 -16.41 18.03 1.77
C LYS A 135 -15.79 19.40 2.04
N ASN A 136 -16.43 20.46 1.58
CA ASN A 136 -16.04 21.87 1.82
C ASN A 136 -14.60 22.24 1.38
N GLY A 137 -14.17 21.83 0.19
CA GLY A 137 -12.86 22.19 -0.38
C GLY A 137 -11.65 21.54 0.30
N ARG A 138 -11.86 20.53 1.14
CA ARG A 138 -10.80 19.67 1.70
C ARG A 138 -11.14 18.20 1.43
N SER A 139 -10.23 17.49 0.76
CA SER A 139 -10.40 16.06 0.50
C SER A 139 -10.33 15.26 1.80
N ALA A 140 -11.46 14.69 2.25
CA ALA A 140 -11.56 13.88 3.47
C ALA A 140 -11.92 12.43 3.12
N HIS A 141 -11.50 11.49 3.98
CA HIS A 141 -11.88 10.09 3.84
C HIS A 141 -13.34 9.90 4.30
N ILE A 142 -14.16 9.18 3.52
CA ILE A 142 -15.60 8.97 3.76
C ILE A 142 -15.88 8.43 5.17
N PHE A 143 -14.95 7.65 5.72
CA PHE A 143 -15.05 7.04 7.05
C PHE A 143 -14.42 7.85 8.18
N ASN A 144 -14.36 9.19 8.08
CA ASN A 144 -13.94 10.02 9.21
C ASN A 144 -15.13 10.26 10.16
N PRO A 145 -15.19 9.65 11.37
CA PRO A 145 -16.33 9.78 12.27
C PRO A 145 -16.52 11.20 12.82
N SER A 146 -15.50 12.06 12.77
CA SER A 146 -15.63 13.45 13.24
C SER A 146 -16.43 14.36 12.30
N SER A 147 -16.68 13.96 11.05
CA SER A 147 -17.48 14.75 10.10
C SER A 147 -18.99 14.56 10.24
N PHE A 148 -19.43 13.53 10.97
CA PHE A 148 -20.83 13.27 11.31
C PHE A 148 -21.34 14.12 12.47
N ARG A 149 -20.44 14.64 13.32
CA ARG A 149 -20.83 15.49 14.46
C ARG A 149 -21.27 16.90 14.05
N GLU A 150 -20.78 17.42 12.92
CA GLU A 150 -21.13 18.77 12.43
C GLU A 150 -22.52 18.85 11.77
N LEU A 151 -23.20 17.73 11.50
CA LEU A 151 -24.53 17.73 10.87
C LEU A 151 -25.70 17.83 11.87
N TYR A 152 -25.40 17.92 13.18
CA TYR A 152 -26.39 17.99 14.26
C TYR A 152 -26.29 19.28 15.12
N THR A 153 -25.61 20.31 14.61
CA THR A 153 -25.56 21.66 15.19
C THR A 153 -25.98 22.66 14.12
#